data_AF-A0A3N0ZSI2-F1
#
_entry.id   AF-A0A3N0ZSI2-F1
#
_cell.length_a   1.000
_cell.length_b   1.000
_cell.length_c   1.000
_cell.angle_alpha   90.00
_cell.angle_beta   90.00
_cell.angle_gamma   90.00
#
_symmetry.space_group_name_H-M   'P 1'
#
loop_
_entity.id
_entity.type
_entity.pdbx_description
1 polymer ?
#
loop_
_entity_poly.entity_id
_entity_poly.type
_entity_poly.pdbx_seq_one_letter_code
_entity_poly.pdbx_strand_id
1 'polypeptide(L)' 'MKDVFSYSPSDDIKNKSILLIDDIYDSGATIKEIGKFLTKLGASCIAPLVIAKTVGGDIS' A
#
# COMPACT_ATOMS: atom_id res chain seq x y z
N MET A 1 -30.15 21.85 1.64
CA MET A 1 -28.82 21.25 1.83
C MET A 1 -28.85 19.87 1.21
N LYS A 2 -28.28 19.70 0.01
CA LYS A 2 -28.10 18.39 -0.62
C LYS A 2 -26.62 18.02 -0.43
N ASP A 3 -26.36 16.76 -0.08
CA ASP A 3 -25.03 16.13 0.03
C ASP A 3 -24.17 16.54 1.24
N VAL A 4 -24.72 16.47 2.47
CA VAL A 4 -23.95 16.71 3.72
C VAL A 4 -23.10 15.50 4.13
N PHE A 5 -23.37 14.32 3.57
CA PHE A 5 -22.60 13.10 3.84
C PHE A 5 -22.15 12.47 2.52
N SER A 6 -21.05 12.98 1.95
CA SER A 6 -20.32 12.30 0.90
C SER A 6 -19.05 11.68 1.50
N TYR A 7 -18.95 10.36 1.49
CA TYR A 7 -17.76 9.63 1.88
C TYR A 7 -17.27 8.86 0.64
N SER A 8 -16.07 9.18 0.18
CA SER A 8 -15.41 8.40 -0.86
C SER A 8 -14.30 7.57 -0.22
N PRO A 9 -14.10 6.30 -0.62
CA PRO A 9 -12.98 5.50 -0.14
C PRO A 9 -11.60 6.14 -0.40
N SER A 10 -11.50 7.07 -1.35
CA SER A 10 -10.27 7.84 -1.58
C SER A 10 -9.96 8.85 -0.48
N ASP A 11 -10.96 9.33 0.26
CA ASP A 11 -10.75 10.33 1.33
C ASP A 11 -9.98 9.75 2.52
N ASP A 12 -10.06 8.43 2.73
CA ASP A 12 -9.30 7.72 3.76
C ASP A 12 -7.83 7.53 3.41
N ILE A 13 -7.47 7.72 2.14
CA ILE A 13 -6.13 7.43 1.61
C ILE A 13 -5.41 8.70 1.21
N LYS A 14 -6.12 9.67 0.64
CA LYS A 14 -5.55 10.92 0.13
C LYS A 14 -4.82 11.69 1.23
N ASN A 15 -3.57 12.05 0.94
CA ASN A 15 -2.63 12.75 1.81
C ASN A 15 -2.30 12.02 3.14
N LYS A 16 -2.70 10.75 3.29
CA LYS A 16 -2.39 9.96 4.48
C LYS A 16 -1.10 9.17 4.31
N SER A 17 -0.41 8.95 5.42
CA SER A 17 0.69 8.00 5.51
C SER A 17 0.13 6.61 5.82
N ILE A 18 0.52 5.62 5.03
CA ILE A 18 -0.01 4.25 5.10
C ILE A 18 1.11 3.30 5.50
N LEU A 19 0.87 2.54 6.57
CA LEU A 19 1.67 1.39 6.95
C LEU A 19 1.01 0.14 6.38
N LEU A 20 1.67 -0.52 5.44
CA LEU A 20 1.20 -1.77 4.86
C LEU A 20 1.80 -2.93 5.66
N ILE A 21 0.94 -3.81 6.18
CA ILE A 21 1.35 -4.96 6.97
C ILE A 21 1.07 -6.23 6.16
N ASP A 22 2.08 -7.07 5.98
CA ASP A 22 1.96 -8.37 5.30
C ASP A 22 2.76 -9.45 6.05
N ASP A 23 2.45 -10.72 5.85
CA ASP A 23 3.17 -11.82 6.51
C ASP A 23 4.52 -12.11 5.83
N ILE A 24 4.57 -12.14 4.50
CA ILE A 24 5.75 -12.54 3.74
C ILE A 24 6.02 -11.65 2.52
N TYR A 25 7.27 -11.20 2.38
CA TYR A 25 7.78 -10.51 1.22
C TYR A 25 8.70 -11.45 0.43
N ASP A 26 8.41 -11.64 -0.86
CA ASP A 26 9.26 -12.40 -1.78
C ASP A 26 9.89 -11.51 -2.85
N SER A 27 9.48 -11.64 -4.12
CA SER A 27 9.94 -10.78 -5.21
C SER A 27 9.55 -9.30 -5.07
N GLY A 28 8.64 -8.99 -4.14
CA GLY A 28 8.08 -7.65 -3.93
C GLY A 28 7.04 -7.21 -4.95
N ALA A 29 6.57 -8.11 -5.82
CA ALA A 29 5.53 -7.81 -6.81
C ALA A 29 4.25 -7.29 -6.15
N THR A 30 3.76 -7.96 -5.10
CA THR A 30 2.56 -7.58 -4.33
C THR A 30 2.67 -6.17 -3.76
N ILE A 31 3.77 -5.88 -3.05
CA ILE A 31 4.01 -4.56 -2.45
C ILE A 31 4.10 -3.46 -3.53
N LYS A 32 4.72 -3.74 -4.68
CA LYS A 32 4.79 -2.79 -5.80
C LYS A 32 3.41 -2.49 -6.39
N GLU A 33 2.56 -3.50 -6.57
CA GLU A 33 1.21 -3.34 -7.10
C GLU A 33 0.34 -2.49 -6.15
N ILE A 34 0.34 -2.84 -4.86
CA ILE A 34 -0.40 -2.09 -3.84
C ILE A 34 0.15 -0.66 -3.71
N GLY A 35 1.47 -0.51 -3.72
CA GLY A 35 2.12 0.81 -3.68
C GLY A 35 1.68 1.70 -4.85
N LYS A 36 1.62 1.16 -6.08
CA LYS A 36 1.11 1.88 -7.26
C LYS A 36 -0.37 2.27 -7.10
N PHE A 37 -1.20 1.36 -6.59
CA PHE A 37 -2.61 1.62 -6.36
C PHE A 37 -2.82 2.75 -5.34
N LEU A 38 -2.18 2.66 -4.17
CA LEU A 38 -2.28 3.68 -3.11
C LEU A 38 -1.70 5.04 -3.53
N THR A 39 -0.63 5.03 -4.33
CA THR A 39 -0.06 6.26 -4.91
C THR A 39 -1.06 6.95 -5.84
N LYS A 40 -1.78 6.19 -6.68
CA LYS A 40 -2.83 6.74 -7.56
C LYS A 40 -4.00 7.33 -6.78
N LEU A 41 -4.27 6.82 -5.59
CA LEU A 41 -5.29 7.36 -4.67
C LEU A 41 -4.80 8.57 -3.86
N GLY A 42 -3.53 8.95 -4.01
CA GLY A 42 -2.95 10.17 -3.42
C GLY A 42 -2.37 9.97 -2.01
N ALA A 43 -1.95 8.76 -1.65
CA ALA A 43 -1.22 8.55 -0.40
C ALA A 43 0.06 9.42 -0.34
N SER A 44 0.35 10.02 0.82
CA SER A 44 1.53 10.88 1.01
C SER A 44 2.81 10.09 1.28
N CYS A 45 2.67 8.93 1.92
CA CYS A 45 3.76 8.02 2.22
C CYS A 45 3.20 6.59 2.31
N ILE A 46 3.96 5.61 1.83
CA ILE A 46 3.61 4.18 1.91
C ILE A 46 4.84 3.44 2.41
N ALA A 47 4.74 2.84 3.59
CA ALA A 47 5.81 2.06 4.22
C ALA A 47 5.35 0.61 4.41
N PRO A 48 5.99 -0.40 3.79
CA PRO A 48 5.70 -1.80 4.05
C PRO A 48 6.42 -2.30 5.31
N LEU A 49 5.73 -3.13 6.09
CA LEU A 49 6.22 -3.87 7.25
C LEU A 49 5.82 -5.34 7.07
N VAL A 50 6.81 -6.22 7.00
CA VAL A 50 6.60 -7.65 6.72
C VAL A 50 7.25 -8.51 7.78
N ILE A 51 6.63 -9.65 8.12
CA ILE A 51 7.13 -10.55 9.17
C ILE A 51 8.33 -11.36 8.65
N ALA A 52 8.26 -11.85 7.42
CA ALA A 52 9.31 -12.62 6.78
C ALA A 52 9.67 -12.05 5.42
N LYS A 53 10.96 -12.07 5.08
CA LYS A 53 11.43 -11.83 3.71
C LYS A 53 12.10 -13.10 3.20
N THR A 54 11.64 -13.62 2.08
CA THR A 54 12.33 -14.71 1.39
C THR A 54 13.47 -14.15 0.54
N VAL A 55 14.56 -14.91 0.48
CA VAL A 55 15.72 -14.66 -0.38
C VAL A 55 15.65 -15.64 -1.55
N GLY A 56 14.71 -15.40 -2.47
CA GLY A 56 14.58 -16.19 -3.69
C GLY A 56 15.38 -15.56 -4.83
N GLY A 57 16.56 -16.13 -5.15
CA GLY A 57 17.27 -15.90 -6.42
C GLY A 57 18.68 -15.32 -6.30
N ASP A 58 19.67 -16.17 -5.97
CA ASP A 58 21.01 -16.20 -6.56
C ASP A 58 21.73 -17.47 -6.06
N ILE A 59 21.28 -18.62 -6.57
CA ILE A 59 22.12 -19.80 -6.71
C ILE A 59 22.18 -20.05 -8.22
N SER A 60 23.01 -19.29 -8.91
CA SER A 60 23.33 -19.45 -10.33
C SER A 60 24.76 -19.00 -10.54
#